data_AF-A0A8T1BB34-F1
#
_entry.id   AF-A0A8T1BB34-F1
#
_cell.length_a   1.000
_cell.length_b   1.000
_cell.length_c   1.000
_cell.angle_alpha   90.00
_cell.angle_beta   90.00
_cell.angle_gamma   90.00
#
_symmetry.space_group_name_H-M   'P 1'
#
loop_
_entity.id
_entity.type
_entity.pdbx_description
1 polymer ?
#
loop_
_entity_poly.entity_id
_entity_poly.type
_entity_poly.pdbx_seq_one_letter_code
_entity_poly.pdbx_strand_id
1 'polypeptide(L)' 'MRELTASLVGNPLHEQINVTVFMEGLRVGPARTQLFRVQASTLEEAIQLALQEEYSHRQARTPAPA' A
#
# COMPACT_ATOMS: atom_id res chain seq x y z
N MET A 1 13.90 -26.22 -13.92
CA MET A 1 13.29 -25.07 -13.21
C MET A 1 13.98 -23.76 -13.59
N ARG A 2 13.79 -23.27 -14.82
CA ARG A 2 14.34 -21.96 -15.28
C ARG A 2 13.27 -21.04 -15.86
N GLU A 3 12.02 -21.53 -15.97
CA GLU A 3 10.90 -20.84 -16.59
C GLU A 3 10.08 -20.02 -15.59
N LEU A 4 10.10 -20.38 -14.30
CA LEU A 4 9.36 -19.65 -13.25
C LEU A 4 9.94 -18.26 -13.00
N THR A 5 11.27 -18.12 -13.02
CA THR A 5 11.95 -16.83 -12.78
C THR A 5 11.87 -15.89 -13.98
N ALA A 6 11.84 -16.42 -15.21
CA ALA A 6 11.69 -15.60 -16.41
C ALA A 6 10.27 -15.02 -16.54
N SER A 7 9.25 -15.76 -16.10
CA SER A 7 7.86 -15.28 -16.12
C SER A 7 7.62 -14.14 -15.12
N LEU A 8 8.31 -14.14 -13.96
CA LEU A 8 8.28 -13.05 -12.99
C LEU A 8 9.00 -11.77 -13.47
N VAL A 9 10.04 -11.93 -14.30
CA VAL A 9 10.80 -10.81 -14.89
C VAL A 9 10.11 -10.25 -16.15
N GLY A 10 9.38 -11.08 -16.90
CA GLY A 10 8.76 -10.70 -18.17
C GLY A 10 7.26 -10.37 -18.11
N ASN A 11 6.56 -10.76 -17.05
CA ASN A 11 5.15 -10.45 -16.84
C ASN A 11 5.00 -9.88 -15.42
N PRO A 12 5.02 -8.54 -15.25
CA PRO A 12 4.79 -7.96 -13.93
C PRO A 12 3.46 -8.50 -13.42
N LEU A 13 3.46 -8.99 -12.18
CA LEU A 13 2.22 -9.41 -11.52
C LEU A 13 1.18 -8.30 -11.71
N HIS A 14 -0.03 -8.70 -12.10
CA HIS A 14 -1.13 -7.76 -12.32
C HIS A 14 -1.19 -6.76 -11.15
N GLU A 15 -1.31 -5.46 -11.42
CA GLU A 15 -1.21 -4.40 -10.39
C GLU A 15 -2.07 -4.70 -9.16
N GLN A 16 -3.25 -5.28 -9.35
CA GLN A 16 -4.11 -5.74 -8.26
C GLN A 16 -3.43 -6.69 -7.27
N ILE A 17 -2.59 -7.62 -7.76
CA ILE A 17 -1.81 -8.54 -6.93
C ILE A 17 -0.75 -7.74 -6.16
N ASN A 18 -0.04 -6.83 -6.80
CA ASN A 18 0.98 -6.00 -6.15
C ASN A 18 0.37 -5.13 -5.03
N VAL A 19 -0.77 -4.49 -5.30
CA VAL A 19 -1.52 -3.70 -4.32
C VAL A 19 -1.99 -4.57 -3.16
N THR A 20 -2.51 -5.76 -3.43
CA THR A 20 -2.98 -6.69 -2.39
C THR A 20 -1.83 -7.15 -1.50
N VAL A 21 -0.70 -7.55 -2.08
CA VAL A 21 0.49 -7.98 -1.33
C VAL A 21 1.05 -6.82 -0.49
N PHE A 22 1.10 -5.62 -1.06
CA PHE A 22 1.51 -4.42 -0.32
C PHE A 22 0.59 -4.16 0.88
N MET A 23 -0.73 -4.16 0.67
CA MET A 23 -1.72 -3.96 1.73
C MET A 23 -1.63 -5.02 2.84
N GLU A 24 -1.47 -6.30 2.49
CA GLU A 24 -1.30 -7.38 3.46
C GLU A 24 0.00 -7.27 4.26
N GLY A 25 1.06 -6.71 3.66
CA GLY A 25 2.32 -6.40 4.33
C GLY A 25 2.23 -5.25 5.34
N LEU A 26 1.17 -4.45 5.32
CA LEU A 26 0.96 -3.39 6.29
C LEU A 26 0.43 -3.94 7.63
N ARG A 27 0.92 -3.35 8.72
CA ARG A 27 0.32 -3.54 10.04
C ARG A 27 -1.14 -3.07 10.01
N VAL A 28 -1.98 -3.72 10.80
CA VAL A 28 -3.36 -3.27 11.00
C VAL A 28 -3.34 -1.86 11.62
N GLY A 29 -3.93 -0.90 10.91
CA GLY A 29 -3.85 0.52 11.27
C GLY A 29 -4.42 1.42 10.17
N PRO A 30 -4.32 2.76 10.32
CA PRO A 30 -4.97 3.73 9.44
C PRO A 30 -4.64 3.55 7.96
N ALA A 31 -3.35 3.37 7.63
CA ALA A 31 -2.90 3.16 6.25
C ALA A 31 -3.55 1.92 5.60
N ARG A 32 -3.60 0.77 6.31
CA ARG A 32 -4.24 -0.46 5.80
C ARG A 32 -5.76 -0.28 5.65
N THR A 33 -6.40 0.37 6.62
CA THR A 33 -7.85 0.68 6.55
C THR A 33 -8.17 1.59 5.37
N GLN A 34 -7.33 2.59 5.11
CA GLN A 34 -7.53 3.53 4.03
C GLN A 34 -7.37 2.87 2.65
N LEU A 35 -6.40 1.97 2.49
CA LEU A 35 -6.26 1.20 1.24
C LEU A 35 -7.44 0.26 0.99
N PHE A 36 -7.98 -0.38 2.03
CA PHE A 36 -9.18 -1.19 1.90
C PHE A 36 -10.39 -0.35 1.45
N ARG A 37 -10.49 0.90 1.91
CA ARG A 37 -11.57 1.82 1.54
C ARG A 37 -11.44 2.36 0.12
N VAL A 38 -10.24 2.81 -0.26
CA VAL A 38 -10.01 3.51 -1.55
C VAL A 38 -9.84 2.53 -2.71
N GLN A 39 -9.37 1.30 -2.44
CA GLN A 39 -9.09 0.29 -3.47
C GLN A 39 -8.18 0.83 -4.58
N ALA A 40 -6.94 1.18 -4.20
CA ALA A 40 -5.93 1.69 -5.13
C ALA A 40 -5.77 0.76 -6.35
N SER A 41 -5.66 1.36 -7.54
CA SER A 41 -5.57 0.62 -8.80
C SER A 41 -4.14 0.26 -9.18
N THR A 42 -3.15 0.93 -8.57
CA THR A 42 -1.73 0.69 -8.80
C THR A 42 -0.95 0.64 -7.50
N LEU A 43 0.21 -0.03 -7.52
CA LEU A 43 1.10 -0.08 -6.35
C LEU A 43 1.59 1.32 -5.94
N GLU A 44 1.88 2.19 -6.91
CA GLU A 44 2.34 3.56 -6.63
C GLU A 44 1.28 4.37 -5.88
N GLU A 45 0.03 4.31 -6.33
CA GLU A 45 -1.10 4.95 -5.64
C GLU A 45 -1.26 4.40 -4.23
N ALA A 46 -1.15 3.08 -4.05
CA ALA A 46 -1.23 2.45 -2.74
C ALA A 46 -0.13 2.95 -1.78
N ILE A 47 1.11 3.10 -2.28
CA ILE A 47 2.23 3.63 -1.49
C ILE A 47 1.97 5.09 -1.08
N GLN A 48 1.55 5.93 -2.02
CA GLN A 48 1.26 7.34 -1.78
C GLN A 48 0.14 7.52 -0.73
N LEU A 49 -0.94 6.75 -0.86
CA LEU A 49 -2.05 6.76 0.10
C LEU A 49 -1.62 6.30 1.49
N ALA A 50 -0.85 5.21 1.59
CA ALA A 50 -0.38 4.70 2.87
C ALA A 50 0.52 5.71 3.60
N LEU A 51 1.44 6.35 2.88
CA LEU A 51 2.32 7.38 3.44
C LEU A 51 1.53 8.60 3.91
N GLN A 52 0.59 9.08 3.09
CA GLN A 52 -0.21 10.25 3.40
C GLN A 52 -1.13 10.01 4.61
N GLU A 53 -1.77 8.85 4.69
CA GLU A 53 -2.65 8.50 5.80
C GLU A 53 -1.86 8.37 7.11
N GLU A 54 -0.71 7.70 7.08
CA GLU A 54 0.14 7.57 8.26
C GLU A 54 0.66 8.93 8.74
N TYR A 55 1.02 9.82 7.82
CA TYR A 55 1.41 11.19 8.15
C TYR A 55 0.24 11.98 8.78
N SER A 56 -0.93 11.96 8.15
CA SER A 56 -2.13 12.64 8.62
C SER A 56 -2.55 12.16 10.02
N HIS A 57 -2.51 10.85 10.24
CA HIS A 57 -2.82 10.24 11.53
C HIS A 57 -1.80 10.61 12.62
N ARG A 58 -0.51 10.80 12.29
CA ARG A 58 0.50 11.32 13.23
C ARG A 58 0.28 12.79 13.55
N GLN A 59 -0.04 13.61 12.55
CA GLN A 59 -0.35 15.02 12.75
C GLN A 59 -1.56 15.21 13.68
N ALA A 60 -2.65 14.47 13.43
CA ALA A 60 -3.85 14.55 14.26
C ALA A 60 -3.64 14.11 15.72
N ARG A 61 -2.62 13.27 15.98
CA ARG A 61 -2.24 12.87 17.35
C ARG A 61 -1.36 13.89 18.07
N THR A 62 -0.88 14.91 17.37
CA THR A 62 -0.19 16.04 18.00
C THR A 62 -1.26 17.07 18.38
N PRO A 63 -1.61 17.24 19.67
CA PRO A 63 -2.54 18.30 20.05
C PRO A 63 -1.95 19.65 19.67
N ALA A 64 -2.78 20.54 19.13
CA ALA A 64 -2.40 21.91 18.87
C ALA A 64 -1.91 22.56 20.19
N PRO A 65 -0.86 23.41 20.14
CA PRO A 65 -0.44 24.14 21.33
C PRO A 65 -1.60 25.00 21.84
N ALA A 66 -1.82 24.95 23.16
CA ALA A 66 -2.84 25.72 23.87
C ALA A 66 -2.60 27.23 23.81
#